data_AF-A0A8T7GSX4-F1
#
_entry.id   AF-A0A8T7GSX4-F1
#
_cell.length_a   1.000
_cell.length_b   1.000
_cell.length_c   1.000
_cell.angle_alpha   90.00
_cell.angle_beta   90.00
_cell.angle_gamma   90.00
#
_symmetry.space_group_name_H-M   'P 1'
#
loop_
_entity.id
_entity.type
_entity.pdbx_description
1 polymer ?
#
loop_
_entity_poly.entity_id
_entity_poly.type
_entity_poly.pdbx_seq_one_letter_code
_entity_poly.pdbx_strand_id
1 'polypeptide(L)'
;MTGEGVLSALRSRLAEAAIRHALGLDYSLDELPSGVRRIAADAVRSVAARLVEDGGASLRCGLCGRGPFTRRGLYLHLKRVHSAAIEAMIGEEVSHRLWSLRYADVLVEAAGSGGVEHAH
;
A
#
# COMPACT_ATOMS: atom_id res chain seq x y z
N MET A 1 -4.27 22.38 -10.86
CA MET A 1 -4.20 21.47 -9.71
C MET A 1 -2.78 21.51 -9.17
N THR A 2 -2.58 21.73 -7.87
CA THR A 2 -1.24 21.75 -7.24
C THR A 2 -0.72 20.33 -7.06
N GLY A 3 0.60 20.15 -6.94
CA GLY A 3 1.22 18.83 -6.74
C GLY A 3 0.70 18.07 -5.50
N GLU A 4 0.35 18.82 -4.45
CA GLU A 4 -0.23 18.28 -3.22
C GLU A 4 -1.63 17.65 -3.45
N GLY A 5 -2.45 18.29 -4.30
CA GLY A 5 -3.78 17.77 -4.66
C GLY A 5 -3.72 16.46 -5.44
N VAL A 6 -2.72 16.29 -6.30
CA VAL A 6 -2.50 15.05 -7.06
C VAL A 6 -2.09 13.90 -6.12
N LEU A 7 -1.20 14.18 -5.17
CA LEU A 7 -0.75 13.18 -4.19
C LEU A 7 -1.89 12.72 -3.28
N SER A 8 -2.72 13.67 -2.82
CA SER A 8 -3.91 13.38 -2.01
C SER A 8 -4.90 12.48 -2.77
N ALA A 9 -5.20 12.81 -4.04
CA ALA A 9 -6.08 12.01 -4.87
C ALA A 9 -5.53 10.59 -5.11
N LEU A 10 -4.22 10.46 -5.34
CA LEU A 10 -3.57 9.16 -5.50
C LEU A 10 -3.66 8.33 -4.21
N ARG A 11 -3.39 8.94 -3.05
CA ARG A 11 -3.47 8.27 -1.74
C ARG A 11 -4.87 7.71 -1.48
N SER A 12 -5.91 8.52 -1.72
CA SER A 12 -7.29 8.10 -1.53
C SER A 12 -7.68 6.96 -2.48
N ARG A 13 -7.23 7.00 -3.74
CA ARG A 13 -7.42 5.90 -4.70
C ARG A 13 -6.73 4.60 -4.28
N LEU A 14 -5.51 4.68 -3.76
CA LEU A 14 -4.77 3.52 -3.28
C LEU A 14 -5.38 2.94 -1.99
N ALA A 15 -5.91 3.80 -1.10
CA ALA A 15 -6.67 3.36 0.07
C ALA A 15 -7.93 2.60 -0.32
N GLU A 16 -8.70 3.09 -1.30
CA GLU A 16 -9.85 2.38 -1.85
C GLU A 16 -9.44 1.03 -2.47
N ALA A 17 -8.32 0.98 -3.21
CA ALA A 17 -7.79 -0.26 -3.76
C ALA A 17 -7.42 -1.28 -2.67
N ALA A 18 -6.84 -0.84 -1.55
CA ALA A 18 -6.54 -1.72 -0.41
C ALA A 18 -7.81 -2.29 0.24
N ILE A 19 -8.86 -1.48 0.42
CA ILE A 19 -10.14 -1.94 0.94
C ILE A 19 -10.75 -3.00 -0.01
N ARG A 20 -10.73 -2.74 -1.31
CA ARG A 20 -11.26 -3.67 -2.31
C ARG A 20 -10.47 -4.98 -2.34
N HIS A 21 -9.14 -4.91 -2.35
CA HIS A 21 -8.27 -6.08 -2.31
C HIS A 21 -8.56 -6.95 -1.07
N ALA A 22 -8.67 -6.33 0.11
CA ALA A 22 -8.93 -7.03 1.36
C ALA A 22 -10.26 -7.80 1.37
N LEU A 23 -11.22 -7.36 0.54
CA LEU A 23 -12.56 -7.94 0.45
C LEU A 23 -12.76 -8.81 -0.80
N GLY A 24 -11.71 -9.06 -1.57
CA GLY A 24 -11.77 -9.81 -2.83
C GLY A 24 -12.65 -9.13 -3.88
N LEU A 25 -12.65 -7.81 -3.92
CA LEU A 25 -13.35 -6.99 -4.91
C LEU A 25 -12.38 -6.49 -5.98
N ASP A 26 -12.88 -6.31 -7.20
CA ASP A 26 -12.06 -5.83 -8.32
C ASP A 26 -11.61 -4.37 -8.14
N TYR A 27 -10.36 -4.13 -8.50
CA TYR A 27 -9.74 -2.82 -8.60
C TYR A 27 -8.66 -2.86 -9.69
N SER A 28 -8.33 -1.70 -10.26
CA SER A 28 -7.24 -1.57 -11.23
C SER A 28 -6.27 -0.48 -10.80
N LEU A 29 -4.99 -0.70 -11.10
CA LEU A 29 -3.90 0.26 -10.95
C LEU A 29 -3.29 0.61 -12.32
N ASP A 30 -3.98 0.31 -13.43
CA ASP A 30 -3.41 0.41 -14.78
C ASP A 30 -3.16 1.84 -15.24
N GLU A 31 -3.86 2.79 -14.65
CA GLU A 31 -3.63 4.22 -14.86
C GLU A 31 -2.31 4.69 -14.24
N LEU A 32 -1.68 3.89 -13.37
CA LEU A 32 -0.38 4.24 -12.79
C LEU A 32 0.76 3.89 -13.75
N PRO A 33 1.80 4.74 -13.84
CA PRO A 33 3.04 4.42 -14.54
C PRO A 33 3.62 3.10 -14.03
N SER A 34 4.20 2.29 -14.93
CA SER A 34 4.71 0.94 -14.62
C SER A 34 5.68 0.91 -13.42
N GLY A 35 6.60 1.88 -13.34
CA GLY A 35 7.54 2.00 -12.21
C GLY A 35 6.87 2.23 -10.85
N VAL A 36 5.76 2.98 -10.82
CA VAL A 36 4.99 3.25 -9.60
C VAL A 36 4.00 2.12 -9.30
N ARG A 37 3.47 1.47 -10.34
CA ARG A 37 2.43 0.45 -10.24
C ARG A 37 2.85 -0.72 -9.36
N ARG A 38 4.09 -1.19 -9.48
CA ARG A 38 4.61 -2.29 -8.64
C ARG A 38 4.62 -1.89 -7.16
N ILE A 39 5.20 -0.72 -6.86
CA ILE A 39 5.28 -0.17 -5.49
C ILE A 39 3.88 -0.01 -4.89
N ALA A 40 2.97 0.58 -5.67
CA ALA A 40 1.57 0.78 -5.28
C ALA A 40 0.87 -0.56 -5.02
N ALA A 41 1.05 -1.56 -5.89
CA ALA A 41 0.47 -2.88 -5.71
C ALA A 41 0.99 -3.56 -4.44
N ASP A 42 2.27 -3.44 -4.14
CA ASP A 42 2.89 -4.02 -2.94
C ASP A 42 2.40 -3.32 -1.66
N ALA A 43 2.21 -2.01 -1.71
CA ALA A 43 1.64 -1.24 -0.61
C ALA A 43 0.16 -1.61 -0.37
N VAL A 44 -0.63 -1.71 -1.45
CA VAL A 44 -2.04 -2.15 -1.42
C VAL A 44 -2.17 -3.51 -0.76
N ARG A 45 -1.35 -4.50 -1.17
CA ARG A 45 -1.39 -5.86 -0.58
C ARG A 45 -1.02 -5.85 0.91
N SER A 46 0.02 -5.11 1.28
CA SER A 46 0.47 -5.01 2.68
C SER A 46 -0.59 -4.40 3.59
N VAL A 47 -1.19 -3.28 3.18
CA VAL A 47 -2.27 -2.64 3.95
C VAL A 47 -3.51 -3.53 3.98
N ALA A 48 -3.91 -4.11 2.84
CA ALA A 48 -5.09 -4.96 2.75
C ALA A 48 -5.08 -6.15 3.73
N ALA A 49 -3.91 -6.78 3.91
CA ALA A 49 -3.73 -7.89 4.85
C ALA A 49 -4.04 -7.52 6.31
N ARG A 50 -4.09 -6.23 6.64
CA ARG A 50 -4.36 -5.70 7.98
C ARG A 50 -5.81 -5.24 8.16
N LEU A 51 -6.61 -5.16 7.09
CA LEU A 51 -7.94 -4.56 7.14
C LEU A 51 -9.03 -5.55 7.57
N VAL A 52 -8.77 -6.85 7.45
CA VAL A 52 -9.74 -7.92 7.70
C VAL A 52 -9.11 -8.94 8.63
N GLU A 53 -9.80 -9.24 9.72
CA GLU A 53 -9.51 -10.41 10.54
C GLU A 53 -10.46 -11.53 10.10
N ASP A 54 -9.88 -12.61 9.58
CA ASP A 54 -10.64 -13.81 9.21
C ASP A 54 -10.64 -14.80 10.38
N GLY A 55 -11.67 -14.69 11.22
CA GLY A 55 -11.90 -15.58 12.36
C GLY A 55 -12.72 -16.83 12.00
N GLY A 56 -12.87 -17.17 10.72
CA GLY A 56 -13.69 -18.29 10.25
C GLY A 56 -14.95 -17.84 9.51
N ALA A 57 -16.14 -18.11 10.05
CA ALA A 57 -17.40 -17.89 9.31
C ALA A 57 -17.84 -16.41 9.18
N SER A 58 -17.10 -15.45 9.74
CA SER A 58 -17.54 -14.06 9.83
C SER A 58 -16.40 -13.05 9.76
N LEU A 59 -16.60 -11.98 8.98
CA LEU A 59 -15.62 -10.92 8.79
C LEU A 59 -15.62 -9.94 9.96
N ARG A 60 -14.43 -9.60 10.46
CA ARG A 60 -14.21 -8.52 11.43
C ARG A 60 -13.28 -7.45 10.86
N CYS A 61 -13.43 -6.23 11.35
CA CYS A 61 -12.54 -5.13 10.99
C CYS A 61 -11.18 -5.32 11.67
N GLY A 62 -10.11 -5.48 10.91
CA GLY A 62 -8.76 -5.65 11.46
C GLY A 62 -8.15 -4.38 12.08
N LEU A 63 -8.85 -3.24 12.00
CA LEU A 63 -8.40 -1.98 12.62
C LEU A 63 -9.03 -1.72 13.99
N CYS A 64 -10.24 -2.21 14.25
CA CYS A 64 -10.95 -1.94 15.50
C CYS A 64 -11.63 -3.17 16.12
N GLY A 65 -11.49 -4.35 15.52
CA GLY A 65 -12.08 -5.62 16.00
C GLY A 65 -13.60 -5.72 15.92
N ARG A 66 -14.29 -4.65 15.45
CA ARG A 66 -15.76 -4.63 15.34
C ARG A 66 -16.24 -5.66 14.31
N GLY A 67 -17.43 -6.19 14.55
CA GLY A 67 -18.09 -7.19 13.72
C GLY A 67 -19.01 -8.07 14.56
N PRO A 68 -19.61 -9.11 13.95
CA PRO A 68 -19.38 -9.57 12.57
C PRO A 68 -20.02 -8.66 11.51
N PHE A 69 -19.39 -8.56 10.34
CA PHE A 69 -19.89 -7.82 9.18
C PHE A 69 -20.14 -8.74 7.98
N THR A 70 -21.08 -8.34 7.11
CA THR A 70 -21.10 -8.82 5.72
C THR A 70 -19.96 -8.17 4.93
N ARG A 71 -19.59 -8.71 3.76
CA ARG A 71 -18.58 -8.08 2.88
C ARG A 71 -18.92 -6.61 2.57
N ARG A 72 -20.18 -6.34 2.22
CA ARG A 72 -20.68 -4.96 1.99
C ARG A 72 -20.63 -4.11 3.26
N GLY A 73 -20.99 -4.68 4.41
CA GLY A 73 -20.94 -4.00 5.70
C GLY A 73 -19.52 -3.59 6.06
N LEU A 74 -18.54 -4.48 5.90
CA LEU A 74 -17.14 -4.21 6.20
C LEU A 74 -16.55 -3.18 5.23
N TYR A 75 -16.87 -3.26 3.93
CA TYR A 75 -16.50 -2.23 2.95
C TYR A 75 -16.98 -0.83 3.40
N LEU A 76 -18.26 -0.70 3.75
CA LEU A 76 -18.82 0.57 4.19
C LEU A 76 -18.23 1.04 5.52
N HIS A 77 -17.97 0.12 6.44
CA HIS A 77 -17.35 0.41 7.73
C HIS A 77 -15.93 0.98 7.54
N LEU A 78 -15.07 0.29 6.78
CA LEU A 78 -13.71 0.75 6.49
C LEU A 78 -13.73 2.13 5.82
N LYS A 79 -14.61 2.33 4.84
CA LYS A 79 -14.70 3.59 4.07
C LYS A 79 -15.26 4.78 4.88
N ARG A 80 -16.14 4.54 5.85
CA ARG A 80 -16.79 5.61 6.63
C ARG A 80 -16.13 5.90 7.96
N VAL A 81 -15.52 4.89 8.58
CA VAL A 81 -14.95 4.98 9.93
C VAL A 81 -13.43 5.09 9.90
N HIS A 82 -12.77 4.40 8.96
CA HIS A 82 -11.32 4.25 8.94
C HIS A 82 -10.64 4.81 7.69
N SER A 83 -11.35 5.55 6.82
CA SER A 83 -10.76 6.08 5.57
C SER A 83 -9.47 6.85 5.79
N ALA A 84 -9.46 7.78 6.75
CA ALA A 84 -8.27 8.58 7.07
C ALA A 84 -7.10 7.72 7.57
N ALA A 85 -7.39 6.70 8.39
CA ALA A 85 -6.36 5.78 8.89
C ALA A 85 -5.78 4.92 7.76
N ILE A 86 -6.62 4.41 6.87
CA ILE A 86 -6.19 3.59 5.73
C ILE A 86 -5.39 4.43 4.74
N GLU A 87 -5.79 5.68 4.51
CA GLU A 87 -5.00 6.63 3.72
C GLU A 87 -3.61 6.89 4.32
N ALA A 88 -3.52 7.09 5.63
CA ALA A 88 -2.24 7.25 6.33
C ALA A 88 -1.37 6.00 6.20
N MET A 89 -1.92 4.82 6.46
CA MET A 89 -1.23 3.53 6.31
C MET A 89 -0.67 3.35 4.90
N ILE A 90 -1.46 3.67 3.86
CA ILE A 90 -1.00 3.61 2.47
C ILE A 90 0.11 4.61 2.19
N GLY A 91 -0.02 5.84 2.68
CA GLY A 91 1.00 6.87 2.52
C GLY A 91 2.34 6.46 3.13
N GLU A 92 2.31 5.91 4.34
CA GLU A 92 3.47 5.36 5.04
C GLU A 92 4.09 4.20 4.26
N GLU A 93 3.27 3.25 3.81
CA GLU A 93 3.75 2.04 3.12
C GLU A 93 4.41 2.35 1.76
N VAL A 94 3.84 3.31 1.01
CA VAL A 94 4.42 3.81 -0.25
C VAL A 94 5.72 4.55 0.03
N SER A 95 5.74 5.44 1.02
CA SER A 95 6.93 6.22 1.38
C SER A 95 8.07 5.32 1.83
N HIS A 96 7.78 4.33 2.67
CA HIS A 96 8.74 3.33 3.12
C HIS A 96 9.39 2.59 1.93
N ARG A 97 8.59 2.16 0.95
CA ARG A 97 9.12 1.45 -0.24
C ARG A 97 9.96 2.33 -1.14
N LEU A 98 9.54 3.57 -1.37
CA LEU A 98 10.32 4.52 -2.16
C LEU A 98 11.67 4.80 -1.48
N TRP A 99 11.66 4.94 -0.15
CA TRP A 99 12.87 5.10 0.63
C TRP A 99 13.79 3.87 0.54
N SER A 100 13.24 2.65 0.69
CA SER A 100 14.02 1.41 0.54
C SER A 100 14.66 1.27 -0.84
N LEU A 101 13.97 1.65 -1.92
CA LEU A 101 14.53 1.60 -3.28
C LEU A 101 15.69 2.58 -3.44
N ARG A 102 15.51 3.83 -2.99
CA ARG A 102 16.56 4.84 -3.06
C ARG A 102 17.81 4.44 -2.27
N TYR A 103 17.65 3.78 -1.13
CA TYR A 103 18.78 3.26 -0.36
C TYR A 103 19.41 2.03 -1.01
N ALA A 104 18.62 1.16 -1.65
CA ALA A 104 19.16 0.02 -2.39
C ALA A 104 20.06 0.47 -3.56
N ASP A 105 19.68 1.53 -4.27
CA ASP A 105 20.51 2.12 -5.33
C ASP A 105 21.87 2.61 -4.78
N VAL A 106 21.85 3.33 -3.65
CA VAL A 106 23.08 3.80 -2.97
C VAL A 106 23.98 2.64 -2.52
N LEU A 107 23.42 1.55 -2.03
CA LEU A 107 24.20 0.39 -1.60
C LEU A 107 24.79 -0.39 -2.78
N VAL A 108 24.09 -0.46 -3.92
CA VAL A 108 24.61 -1.07 -5.15
C VAL A 108 25.75 -0.23 -5.73
N GLU A 109 25.63 1.10 -5.74
CA GLU A 109 26.71 2.00 -6.15
C GLU A 109 27.96 1.87 -5.26
N ALA A 110 27.76 1.81 -3.94
CA ALA A 110 28.85 1.59 -2.99
C ALA A 110 29.55 0.24 -3.20
N ALA A 111 28.80 -0.83 -3.47
CA ALA A 111 29.35 -2.16 -3.74
C ALA A 111 30.05 -2.28 -5.11
N GLY A 112 29.68 -1.44 -6.09
CA GLY A 112 30.23 -1.46 -7.45
C GLY A 112 31.59 -0.76 -7.63
N SER A 113 32.14 -0.13 -6.60
CA SER A 113 33.41 0.62 -6.65
C SER A 113 34.66 -0.17 -6.20
N GLY A 114 34.51 -1.45 -5.84
CA GLY A 114 35.62 -2.32 -5.46
C GLY A 114 36.11 -3.20 -6.61
N GLY A 115 36.93 -2.68 -7.51
CA GLY A 115 37.43 -3.41 -8.69
C GLY A 115 38.89 -3.14 -9.06
N VAL A 116 39.78 -3.93 -8.44
CA VAL A 116 41.08 -4.45 -8.94
C VAL A 116 42.15 -3.48 -9.49
N GLU A 117 43.04 -3.01 -8.61
CA GLU A 117 44.43 -2.73 -8.99
C GLU A 117 45.21 -4.06 -9.05
N HIS A 118 45.56 -4.49 -10.27
CA HIS A 118 46.50 -5.59 -10.50
C HIS A 118 47.91 -5.09 -10.21
N ALA A 119 48.53 -5.63 -9.15
CA ALA A 119 49.94 -5.42 -8.86
C ALA A 119 50.79 -6.23 -9.86
N HIS A 120 51.69 -5.51 -10.55
CA HIS A 120 52.77 -6.05 -11.38
C HIS A 120 53.99 -6.42 -10.54
#